data_AF-A0A7J9XAW2-F1
#
_entry.id   AF-A0A7J9XAW2-F1
#
_cell.length_a   1.000
_cell.length_b   1.000
_cell.length_c   1.000
_cell.angle_alpha   90.00
_cell.angle_beta   90.00
_cell.angle_gamma   90.00
#
_symmetry.space_group_name_H-M   'P 1'
#
loop_
_entity.id
_entity.type
_entity.pdbx_description
1 polymer ?
#
loop_
_entity_poly.entity_id
_entity_poly.type
_entity_poly.pdbx_seq_one_letter_code
_entity_poly.pdbx_strand_id
1 'polypeptide(L)'
;MTLKIDRAATAKDPDARAHWDDLTDTLCVRAFTGFASAEFVRPNGNVVDLNVWARDGRKCTGNLSIREDYRTTLYLRHYRSDIGWRVKSVGFYT
;
A
#
# COMPACT_ATOMS: atom_id res chain seq x y z
N MET A 1 13.35 23.73 5.45
CA MET A 1 13.20 22.41 6.12
C MET A 1 12.98 21.40 5.02
N THR A 2 14.01 20.62 4.67
CA THR A 2 13.92 19.63 3.58
C THR A 2 13.07 18.46 4.07
N LEU A 3 11.96 18.19 3.39
CA LEU A 3 11.12 17.02 3.65
C LEU A 3 11.98 15.77 3.49
N LYS A 4 12.05 14.92 4.51
CA LYS A 4 12.63 13.59 4.37
C LYS A 4 11.60 12.74 3.66
N ILE A 5 11.84 12.48 2.37
CA ILE A 5 11.10 11.49 1.58
C ILE A 5 11.34 10.13 2.23
N ASP A 6 10.26 9.47 2.62
CA ASP A 6 10.32 8.13 3.21
C ASP A 6 10.37 7.15 2.04
N ARG A 7 11.60 6.86 1.56
CA ARG A 7 11.88 6.07 0.35
C ARG A 7 11.24 4.68 0.34
N ALA A 8 10.77 4.20 1.50
CA ALA A 8 10.03 2.95 1.59
C ALA A 8 8.96 3.05 2.68
N ALA A 9 7.71 2.70 2.33
CA ALA A 9 6.59 2.72 3.25
C ALA A 9 5.99 1.32 3.38
N THR A 10 5.68 0.90 4.61
CA THR A 10 5.09 -0.43 4.85
C THR A 10 3.89 -0.36 5.79
N ALA A 11 2.71 -0.71 5.27
CA ALA A 11 1.54 -1.01 6.09
C ALA A 11 1.59 -2.50 6.49
N LYS A 12 1.48 -2.77 7.80
CA LYS A 12 1.58 -4.13 8.35
C LYS A 12 0.31 -4.51 9.09
N ASP A 13 -0.11 -5.74 8.85
CA ASP A 13 -1.10 -6.46 9.61
C ASP A 13 -0.60 -7.89 9.85
N PRO A 14 -1.03 -8.61 10.91
CA PRO A 14 -0.72 -10.02 11.07
C PRO A 14 -0.98 -10.87 9.82
N ASP A 15 -2.04 -10.57 9.06
CA ASP A 15 -2.51 -11.40 7.96
C ASP A 15 -2.19 -10.84 6.56
N ALA A 16 -1.71 -9.60 6.50
CA ALA A 16 -1.32 -8.99 5.23
C ALA A 16 -0.24 -7.91 5.38
N ARG A 17 0.49 -7.64 4.30
CA ARG A 17 1.47 -6.54 4.24
C ARG A 17 1.39 -5.83 2.90
N ALA A 18 1.49 -4.51 2.92
CA ALA A 18 1.70 -3.71 1.73
C ALA A 18 3.00 -2.92 1.88
N HIS A 19 3.84 -2.94 0.85
CA HIS A 19 5.13 -2.29 0.82
C HIS A 19 5.28 -1.48 -0.47
N TRP A 20 5.61 -0.20 -0.31
CA TRP A 20 6.02 0.69 -1.38
C TRP A 20 7.53 0.88 -1.33
N ASP A 21 8.16 0.80 -2.49
CA ASP A 21 9.56 1.14 -2.71
C ASP A 21 9.66 2.20 -3.81
N ASP A 22 10.14 3.37 -3.42
CA ASP A 22 10.30 4.56 -4.25
C ASP A 22 11.39 4.39 -5.31
N LEU A 23 12.46 3.63 -5.00
CA LEU A 23 13.56 3.41 -5.94
C LEU A 23 13.12 2.61 -7.17
N THR A 24 12.17 1.70 -6.97
CA THR A 24 11.66 0.79 -8.00
C THR A 24 10.23 1.12 -8.42
N ASP A 25 9.69 2.22 -7.92
CA ASP A 25 8.30 2.62 -8.13
C ASP A 25 7.31 1.46 -7.94
N THR A 26 7.56 0.55 -6.99
CA THR A 26 6.83 -0.71 -6.91
C THR A 26 6.01 -0.82 -5.64
N LEU A 27 4.69 -1.01 -5.79
CA LEU A 27 3.80 -1.44 -4.72
C LEU A 27 3.67 -2.95 -4.72
N CYS A 28 3.97 -3.58 -3.60
CA CYS A 28 3.78 -5.00 -3.37
C CYS A 28 2.77 -5.24 -2.24
N VAL A 29 1.80 -6.12 -2.48
CA VAL A 29 0.85 -6.60 -1.49
C VAL A 29 1.04 -8.09 -1.29
N ARG A 30 1.04 -8.53 -0.03
CA ARG A 30 1.06 -9.93 0.35
C ARG A 30 -0.11 -10.23 1.26
N ALA A 31 -0.93 -11.21 0.88
CA ALA A 31 -1.88 -11.88 1.77
C ALA A 31 -1.20 -13.13 2.33
N PHE A 32 -1.09 -13.24 3.65
CA PHE A 32 -0.64 -14.48 4.30
C PHE A 32 -1.80 -15.46 4.45
N THR A 33 -3.00 -14.94 4.67
CA THR A 33 -4.26 -15.70 4.74
C THR A 33 -5.36 -14.92 4.02
N GLY A 34 -6.18 -15.61 3.23
CA GLY A 34 -7.37 -15.02 2.64
C GLY A 34 -7.03 -14.01 1.54
N PHE A 35 -7.58 -12.80 1.67
CA PHE A 35 -7.51 -11.79 0.62
C PHE A 35 -6.89 -10.48 1.13
N ALA A 36 -6.01 -9.86 0.35
CA ALA A 36 -5.48 -8.53 0.63
C ALA A 36 -5.42 -7.64 -0.62
N SER A 37 -5.70 -6.36 -0.41
CA SER A 37 -5.46 -5.29 -1.37
C SER A 37 -4.76 -4.10 -0.73
N ALA A 38 -4.07 -3.32 -1.55
CA ALA A 38 -3.59 -2.01 -1.14
C ALA A 38 -3.91 -0.97 -2.20
N GLU A 39 -3.91 0.29 -1.80
CA GLU A 39 -4.12 1.46 -2.65
C GLU A 39 -3.36 2.68 -2.10
N PHE A 40 -3.07 3.62 -2.98
CA PHE A 40 -2.59 4.94 -2.59
C PHE A 40 -3.71 5.97 -2.67
N VAL A 41 -3.78 6.82 -1.66
CA VAL A 41 -4.71 7.95 -1.63
C VAL A 41 -3.91 9.23 -1.46
N ARG A 42 -4.16 10.17 -2.38
CA ARG A 42 -3.57 11.50 -2.39
C ARG A 42 -4.25 12.40 -1.34
N PRO A 43 -3.64 13.52 -0.92
CA PRO A 43 -4.24 14.45 0.05
C PRO A 43 -5.59 15.02 -0.39
N ASN A 44 -5.80 15.15 -1.70
CA ASN A 44 -7.04 15.61 -2.29
C ASN A 44 -8.13 14.50 -2.35
N GLY A 45 -7.87 13.32 -1.79
CA GLY A 45 -8.79 12.18 -1.76
C GLY A 45 -8.80 11.34 -3.03
N ASN A 46 -8.06 11.75 -4.08
CA ASN A 46 -8.01 10.96 -5.32
C ASN A 46 -7.16 9.69 -5.09
N VAL A 47 -7.78 8.54 -5.32
CA VAL A 47 -7.11 7.25 -5.35
C VAL A 47 -6.17 7.24 -6.57
N VAL A 48 -4.91 6.82 -6.39
CA VAL A 48 -4.08 6.35 -7.50
C VAL A 48 -4.46 4.88 -7.65
N ASP A 49 -5.42 4.64 -8.55
CA ASP A 49 -6.15 3.38 -8.79
C ASP A 49 -5.23 2.19 -9.07
N LEU A 50 -4.59 1.65 -8.04
CA LEU A 50 -3.93 0.36 -8.11
C LEU A 50 -4.37 -0.48 -6.95
N ASN A 51 -5.47 -1.17 -7.20
CA ASN A 51 -5.97 -2.19 -6.32
C ASN A 51 -5.22 -3.50 -6.61
N VAL A 52 -4.24 -3.82 -5.77
CA VAL A 52 -3.40 -4.99 -5.94
C VAL A 52 -3.98 -6.17 -5.20
N TRP A 53 -4.73 -7.00 -5.91
CA TRP A 53 -5.41 -8.18 -5.35
C TRP A 53 -4.45 -9.35 -5.18
N ALA A 54 -4.16 -9.75 -3.94
CA ALA A 54 -3.45 -10.99 -3.60
C ALA A 54 -4.39 -11.94 -2.85
N ARG A 55 -4.45 -13.20 -3.29
CA ARG A 55 -5.11 -14.30 -2.58
C ARG A 55 -4.05 -15.34 -2.25
N ASP A 56 -3.81 -15.57 -0.95
CA ASP A 56 -2.81 -16.53 -0.44
C ASP A 56 -1.44 -16.43 -1.16
N GLY A 57 -0.88 -15.21 -1.26
CA GLY A 57 0.31 -14.96 -2.08
C GLY A 57 0.79 -13.51 -2.08
N ARG A 58 1.76 -13.20 -2.95
CA ARG A 58 2.31 -11.85 -3.17
C ARG A 58 2.02 -11.39 -4.59
N LYS A 59 1.59 -10.14 -4.75
CA LYS A 59 1.44 -9.47 -6.05
C LYS A 59 2.09 -8.09 -5.98
N CYS A 60 2.74 -7.69 -7.06
CA CYS A 60 3.38 -6.38 -7.18
C CYS A 60 2.93 -5.71 -8.47
N THR A 61 2.96 -4.37 -8.48
CA THR A 61 2.46 -3.55 -9.59
C THR A 61 3.49 -3.31 -10.69
N GLY A 62 4.78 -3.38 -10.36
CA GLY A 62 5.85 -2.80 -11.18
C GLY A 62 5.82 -1.27 -11.16
N ASN A 63 6.67 -0.62 -11.98
CA ASN A 63 6.86 0.84 -12.03
C ASN A 63 5.54 1.60 -12.11
N LEU A 64 5.13 2.16 -10.99
CA LEU A 64 4.05 3.11 -10.88
C LEU A 64 4.60 4.51 -11.10
N SER A 65 4.00 5.27 -12.01
CA SER A 65 4.29 6.70 -12.08
C SER A 65 3.54 7.43 -10.96
N ILE A 66 3.99 7.26 -9.72
CA ILE A 66 3.55 8.07 -8.59
C ILE A 66 4.43 9.31 -8.55
N ARG A 67 3.81 10.44 -8.21
CA ARG A 67 4.50 11.73 -8.21
C ARG A 67 5.03 12.00 -6.79
N GLU A 68 6.33 12.22 -6.69
CA GLU A 68 7.15 12.30 -5.46
C GLU A 68 7.22 13.71 -4.85
N ASP A 69 6.09 14.40 -4.71
CA ASP A 69 6.09 15.77 -4.16
C ASP A 69 4.94 16.08 -3.21
N TYR A 70 4.30 15.05 -2.66
CA TYR A 70 3.20 15.22 -1.70
C TYR A 70 3.10 14.10 -0.67
N ARG A 71 2.33 14.37 0.39
CA ARG A 71 1.99 13.37 1.39
C ARG A 71 1.06 12.33 0.77
N THR A 72 1.46 11.07 0.76
CA THR A 72 0.65 9.95 0.27
C THR A 72 0.23 9.06 1.43
N THR A 73 -0.97 8.48 1.36
CA THR A 73 -1.38 7.44 2.32
C THR A 73 -1.47 6.10 1.61
N LEU A 74 -0.71 5.11 2.08
CA LEU A 74 -0.83 3.72 1.67
C LEU A 74 -1.89 3.07 2.56
N TYR A 75 -2.99 2.61 1.96
CA TYR A 75 -4.00 1.81 2.63
C TYR A 75 -3.79 0.34 2.29
N LEU A 76 -3.87 -0.52 3.30
CA LEU A 76 -3.91 -1.98 3.20
C LEU A 76 -5.29 -2.44 3.69
N ARG A 77 -6.06 -3.07 2.82
CA ARG A 77 -7.30 -3.76 3.17
C ARG A 77 -7.04 -5.26 3.13
N HIS A 78 -7.53 -6.00 4.11
CA HIS A 78 -7.50 -7.45 4.05
C HIS A 78 -8.79 -8.04 4.62
N TYR A 79 -9.12 -9.23 4.15
CA TYR A 79 -10.30 -9.98 4.55
C TYR A 79 -9.89 -11.28 5.19
N ARG A 80 -10.48 -11.52 6.36
CA ARG A 80 -10.42 -12.79 7.08
C ARG A 80 -11.82 -13.31 7.34
N SER A 81 -12.03 -14.61 7.17
CA SER A 81 -13.36 -15.23 7.30
C SER A 81 -13.99 -15.08 8.67
N ASP A 82 -13.16 -14.94 9.72
CA ASP A 82 -13.59 -14.91 11.12
C ASP A 82 -13.75 -13.49 11.71
N ILE A 83 -13.13 -12.48 11.10
CA ILE A 83 -13.17 -11.07 11.56
C ILE A 83 -13.63 -10.07 10.49
N GLY A 84 -13.87 -10.51 9.26
CA GLY A 84 -14.31 -9.66 8.15
C GLY A 84 -13.19 -8.79 7.57
N TRP A 85 -13.58 -7.66 6.99
CA TRP A 85 -12.64 -6.69 6.40
C TRP A 85 -11.98 -5.83 7.47
N ARG A 86 -10.67 -5.64 7.34
CA ARG A 86 -9.85 -4.77 8.17
C ARG A 86 -9.02 -3.84 7.30
N VAL A 87 -8.73 -2.66 7.83
CA VAL A 87 -7.96 -1.62 7.15
C VAL A 87 -6.81 -1.18 8.03
N LYS A 88 -5.61 -1.09 7.44
CA LYS A 88 -4.43 -0.44 8.01
C LYS A 88 -3.97 0.64 7.06
N SER A 89 -3.35 1.69 7.57
CA SER A 89 -2.78 2.73 6.72
C SER A 89 -1.49 3.27 7.30
N VAL A 90 -0.63 3.78 6.41
CA VAL A 90 0.57 4.53 6.76
C VAL A 90 0.66 5.75 5.85
N GLY A 91 0.80 6.92 6.45
CA GLY A 91 1.10 8.15 5.72
C GLY A 91 2.60 8.28 5.55
N PHE A 92 3.05 8.61 4.35
CA PHE A 92 4.46 8.82 4.02
C PHE A 92 4.60 9.98 3.03
N TYR A 93 5.78 10.55 2.93
CA TYR A 93 6.11 11.51 1.90
C TYR A 93 6.77 10.75 0.76
N THR A 94 6.10 10.75 -0.39
CA THR A 94 6.71 10.48 -1.70
C THR A 94 7.42 11.75 -2.12
#